data_AF-A0A099T364-F1
#
_entry.id   AF-A0A099T364-F1
#
_cell.length_a   1.000
_cell.length_b   1.000
_cell.length_c   1.000
_cell.angle_alpha   90.00
_cell.angle_beta   90.00
_cell.angle_gamma   90.00
#
_symmetry.space_group_name_H-M   'P 1'
#
loop_
_entity.id
_entity.type
_entity.pdbx_description
1 polymer ?
#
loop_
_entity_poly.entity_id
_entity_poly.type
_entity_poly.pdbx_seq_one_letter_code
_entity_poly.pdbx_strand_id
1 'polypeptide(L)'
;MNSVIMVKKAIHYNVIQNILQYYECPDTCKAECCRNGRVHIFEAEFNLLKENDHERTKDIRSDVLYPALYIMNNPCSFLNQTNRCDTYERRPTVCGMYPFKVNNSGTSLGLQPCPLGFMIIKDISSWATDTISKADITAAEKVEKLMQWEISLESYAIEASEFHSRESLQEMQIPYDELEMLSMFLLSKNALKKVPDISDVQEKHCSI
;
A
#
# COMPACT_ATOMS: atom_id res chain seq x y z
N MET A 1 11.23 25.30 4.45
CA MET A 1 11.36 23.97 3.79
C MET A 1 10.15 23.15 4.25
N ASN A 2 9.30 22.68 3.32
CA ASN A 2 7.93 22.24 3.62
C ASN A 2 7.90 20.98 4.52
N SER A 3 7.25 21.04 5.69
CA SER A 3 7.18 19.96 6.68
C SER A 3 6.73 18.63 6.07
N VAL A 4 5.78 18.69 5.13
CA VAL A 4 5.26 17.52 4.40
C VAL A 4 6.34 16.76 3.63
N ILE A 5 7.30 17.48 3.02
CA ILE A 5 8.37 16.85 2.24
C ILE A 5 9.32 16.07 3.15
N MET A 6 9.63 16.61 4.33
CA MET A 6 10.48 15.92 5.31
C MET A 6 9.80 14.64 5.83
N VAL A 7 8.50 14.70 6.13
CA VAL A 7 7.72 13.53 6.54
C VAL A 7 7.68 12.48 5.43
N LYS A 8 7.37 12.88 4.18
CA LYS A 8 7.37 11.96 3.03
C LYS A 8 8.71 11.24 2.85
N LYS A 9 9.82 11.95 3.07
CA LYS A 9 11.16 11.35 3.02
C LYS A 9 11.37 10.36 4.18
N ALA A 10 11.01 10.74 5.39
CA ALA A 10 11.20 9.90 6.58
C ALA A 10 10.39 8.59 6.54
N ILE A 11 9.22 8.59 5.90
CA ILE A 11 8.34 7.42 5.81
C ILE A 11 8.55 6.60 4.52
N HIS A 12 9.62 6.87 3.76
CA HIS A 12 9.90 6.20 2.48
C HIS A 12 8.72 6.27 1.48
N TYR A 13 8.00 7.41 1.45
CA TYR A 13 6.76 7.56 0.67
C TYR A 13 6.94 7.21 -0.81
N ASN A 14 8.07 7.60 -1.42
CA ASN A 14 8.35 7.30 -2.82
C ASN A 14 8.51 5.79 -3.09
N VAL A 15 9.13 5.05 -2.15
CA VAL A 15 9.26 3.58 -2.24
C VAL A 15 7.87 2.95 -2.20
N ILE A 16 7.01 3.43 -1.30
CA ILE A 16 5.62 2.98 -1.20
C ILE A 16 4.86 3.27 -2.50
N GLN A 17 4.97 4.47 -3.07
CA GLN A 17 4.31 4.77 -4.35
C GLN A 17 4.83 3.86 -5.47
N ASN A 18 6.13 3.57 -5.50
CA ASN A 18 6.72 2.67 -6.47
C ASN A 18 6.23 1.23 -6.33
N ILE A 19 5.84 0.80 -5.13
CA ILE A 19 5.18 -0.50 -4.90
C ILE A 19 3.72 -0.42 -5.36
N LEU A 20 2.97 0.57 -4.84
CA LEU A 20 1.51 0.68 -5.02
C LEU A 20 1.09 0.91 -6.47
N GLN A 21 1.93 1.48 -7.33
CA GLN A 21 1.62 1.64 -8.76
C GLN A 21 1.33 0.32 -9.49
N TYR A 22 1.73 -0.82 -8.92
CA TYR A 22 1.48 -2.15 -9.49
C TYR A 22 0.20 -2.81 -8.97
N TYR A 23 -0.57 -2.13 -8.12
CA TYR A 23 -1.75 -2.68 -7.49
C TYR A 23 -2.94 -1.76 -7.65
N GLU A 24 -4.11 -2.37 -7.80
CA GLU A 24 -5.40 -1.69 -7.77
C GLU A 24 -6.22 -2.22 -6.59
N CYS A 25 -6.94 -1.33 -5.93
CA CYS A 25 -7.82 -1.72 -4.83
C CYS A 25 -8.97 -2.59 -5.38
N PRO A 26 -9.08 -3.87 -4.97
CA PRO A 26 -10.10 -4.77 -5.50
C PRO A 26 -11.49 -4.37 -4.99
N ASP A 27 -12.53 -4.72 -5.74
CA ASP A 27 -13.93 -4.40 -5.36
C ASP A 27 -14.34 -5.01 -4.01
N THR A 28 -13.72 -6.13 -3.62
CA THR A 28 -13.93 -6.78 -2.31
C THR A 28 -13.48 -5.91 -1.12
N CYS A 29 -12.64 -4.89 -1.33
CA CYS A 29 -12.27 -3.91 -0.32
C CYS A 29 -13.42 -2.96 0.03
N LYS A 30 -14.35 -2.71 -0.91
CA LYS A 30 -15.52 -1.82 -0.72
C LYS A 30 -15.17 -0.41 -0.20
N ALA A 31 -13.96 0.07 -0.47
CA ALA A 31 -13.40 1.32 0.03
C ALA A 31 -13.48 1.49 1.56
N GLU A 32 -13.31 0.39 2.28
CA GLU A 32 -13.38 0.34 3.74
C GLU A 32 -12.46 1.37 4.43
N CYS A 33 -11.25 1.57 3.89
CA CYS A 33 -10.31 2.57 4.40
C CYS A 33 -10.84 4.01 4.34
N CYS A 34 -11.66 4.34 3.33
CA CYS A 34 -12.29 5.65 3.21
C CYS A 34 -13.63 5.72 3.95
N ARG A 35 -14.35 4.60 4.09
CA ARG A 35 -15.66 4.54 4.74
C ARG A 35 -15.56 4.58 6.26
N ASN A 36 -14.56 3.91 6.83
CA ASN A 36 -14.43 3.73 8.27
C ASN A 36 -13.14 4.33 8.83
N GLY A 37 -12.15 4.67 7.99
CA GLY A 37 -10.91 5.29 8.42
C GLY A 37 -11.06 6.78 8.76
N ARG A 38 -10.32 7.22 9.79
CA ARG A 38 -10.05 8.63 10.06
C ARG A 38 -8.72 9.01 9.41
N VAL A 39 -8.69 10.11 8.67
CA VAL A 39 -7.50 10.53 7.93
C VAL A 39 -6.93 11.80 8.55
N HIS A 40 -5.66 11.74 8.97
CA HIS A 40 -4.88 12.92 9.33
C HIS A 40 -4.26 13.50 8.06
N ILE A 41 -4.35 14.83 7.93
CA ILE A 41 -4.02 15.58 6.72
C ILE A 41 -3.12 16.74 7.15
N PHE A 42 -2.04 16.98 6.41
CA PHE A 42 -1.22 18.16 6.67
C PHE A 42 -1.94 19.43 6.22
N GLU A 43 -1.66 20.57 6.87
CA GLU A 43 -2.27 21.86 6.49
C GLU A 43 -2.12 22.18 4.99
N ALA A 44 -0.94 21.94 4.41
CA ALA A 44 -0.71 22.16 2.98
C ALA A 44 -1.62 21.28 2.09
N GLU A 45 -1.87 20.04 2.50
CA GLU A 45 -2.77 19.13 1.78
C GLU A 45 -4.23 19.52 1.95
N PHE A 46 -4.61 19.96 3.16
CA PHE A 46 -5.95 20.48 3.42
C PHE A 46 -6.25 21.71 2.56
N ASN A 47 -5.33 22.66 2.45
CA ASN A 47 -5.50 23.84 1.61
C ASN A 47 -5.68 23.46 0.13
N LEU A 48 -4.91 22.49 -0.38
CA LEU A 48 -5.09 21.98 -1.75
C LEU A 48 -6.45 21.32 -1.95
N LEU A 49 -6.94 20.54 -0.98
CA LEU A 49 -8.29 19.96 -1.05
C LEU A 49 -9.38 21.04 -1.03
N LYS A 50 -9.21 22.07 -0.20
CA LYS A 50 -10.17 23.17 -0.04
C LYS A 50 -10.26 24.04 -1.28
N GLU A 51 -9.14 24.30 -1.94
CA GLU A 51 -9.09 25.01 -3.23
C GLU A 51 -9.82 24.24 -4.34
N ASN A 52 -9.80 22.91 -4.28
CA ASN A 52 -10.45 22.06 -5.28
C ASN A 52 -11.94 21.88 -5.04
N ASP A 53 -12.36 21.62 -3.80
CA ASP A 53 -13.76 21.42 -3.43
C ASP A 53 -14.02 21.90 -2.00
N HIS A 54 -14.39 23.17 -1.89
CA HIS A 54 -14.67 23.80 -0.60
C HIS A 54 -15.78 23.06 0.18
N GLU A 55 -16.85 22.63 -0.50
CA GLU A 55 -18.00 21.99 0.13
C GLU A 55 -17.62 20.64 0.75
N ARG A 56 -16.79 19.84 0.09
CA ARG A 56 -16.31 18.56 0.64
C ARG A 56 -15.31 18.72 1.77
N THR A 57 -14.73 19.91 1.96
CA THR A 57 -13.79 20.17 3.06
C THR A 57 -14.44 20.80 4.29
N LYS A 58 -15.73 21.15 4.24
CA LYS A 58 -16.43 21.90 5.29
C LYS A 58 -16.45 21.23 6.66
N ASP A 59 -16.30 19.90 6.72
CA ASP A 59 -16.34 19.11 7.95
C ASP A 59 -14.95 18.66 8.43
N ILE A 60 -13.89 19.03 7.70
CA ILE A 60 -12.51 18.82 8.12
C ILE A 60 -12.20 19.85 9.22
N ARG A 61 -11.56 19.39 10.31
CA ARG A 61 -11.26 20.20 11.49
C ARG A 61 -9.79 20.04 11.88
N SER A 62 -9.20 21.04 12.50
CA SER A 62 -7.87 20.89 13.11
C SER A 62 -7.92 19.84 14.22
N ASP A 63 -6.87 19.02 14.32
CA ASP A 63 -6.70 18.09 15.42
C ASP A 63 -6.42 18.85 16.72
N VAL A 64 -7.10 18.45 17.80
CA VAL A 64 -6.94 19.07 19.13
C VAL A 64 -5.59 18.72 19.76
N LEU A 65 -5.09 17.50 19.51
CA LEU A 65 -3.82 17.00 20.05
C LEU A 65 -2.63 17.47 19.21
N TYR A 66 -2.84 17.62 17.90
CA TYR A 66 -1.80 18.01 16.94
C TYR A 66 -2.27 19.17 16.06
N PRO A 67 -2.20 20.42 16.53
CA PRO A 67 -2.76 21.58 15.80
C PRO A 67 -2.23 21.79 14.37
N ALA A 68 -1.08 21.18 14.04
CA ALA A 68 -0.50 21.19 12.68
C ALA A 68 -1.16 20.19 11.71
N LEU A 69 -2.08 19.35 12.21
CA LEU A 69 -2.80 18.35 11.45
C LEU A 69 -4.30 18.69 11.41
N TYR A 70 -4.93 18.30 10.31
CA TYR A 70 -6.36 18.33 10.11
C TYR A 70 -6.90 16.91 10.07
N ILE A 71 -8.10 16.72 10.59
CA ILE A 71 -8.80 15.43 10.63
C ILE A 71 -9.96 15.47 9.66
N MET A 72 -9.94 14.52 8.72
CA MET A 72 -11.12 14.14 7.95
C MET A 72 -11.75 12.90 8.60
N ASN A 73 -13.00 13.05 9.03
CA ASN A 73 -13.76 11.98 9.67
C ASN A 73 -14.37 11.01 8.65
N ASN A 74 -14.86 9.89 9.18
CA ASN A 74 -15.58 8.87 8.42
C ASN A 74 -17.09 9.21 8.34
N PRO A 75 -17.78 8.86 7.23
CA PRO A 75 -17.19 8.45 5.96
C PRO A 75 -16.45 9.62 5.29
N CYS A 76 -15.38 9.32 4.54
CA CYS A 76 -14.61 10.30 3.80
C CYS A 76 -15.51 11.11 2.85
N SER A 77 -15.48 12.44 2.97
CA SER A 77 -16.29 13.36 2.16
C SER A 77 -15.96 13.36 0.67
N PHE A 78 -14.85 12.72 0.28
CA PHE A 78 -14.44 12.55 -1.11
C PHE A 78 -14.86 11.20 -1.72
N LEU A 79 -15.60 10.37 -0.99
CA LEU A 79 -16.25 9.18 -1.54
C LEU A 79 -17.42 9.56 -2.43
N ASN A 80 -17.45 9.01 -3.65
CA ASN A 80 -18.56 9.17 -4.57
C ASN A 80 -19.62 8.08 -4.42
N GLN A 81 -20.68 8.17 -5.23
CA GLN A 81 -21.81 7.23 -5.22
C GLN A 81 -21.40 5.77 -5.49
N THR A 82 -20.27 5.55 -6.17
CA THR A 82 -19.71 4.22 -6.46
C THR A 82 -18.71 3.74 -5.41
N ASN A 83 -18.51 4.49 -4.32
CA ASN A 83 -17.50 4.24 -3.29
C ASN A 83 -16.07 4.26 -3.84
N ARG A 84 -15.81 5.16 -4.79
CA ARG A 84 -14.46 5.50 -5.25
C ARG A 84 -14.10 6.91 -4.77
N CYS A 85 -12.81 7.16 -4.58
CA CYS A 85 -12.33 8.47 -4.15
C CYS A 85 -12.26 9.42 -5.36
N ASP A 86 -13.03 10.50 -5.37
CA ASP A 86 -13.04 11.47 -6.47
C ASP A 86 -11.73 12.28 -6.58
N THR A 87 -10.95 12.32 -5.50
CA THR A 87 -9.65 13.02 -5.45
C THR A 87 -8.48 12.04 -5.44
N TYR A 88 -8.63 10.86 -6.07
CA TYR A 88 -7.64 9.77 -5.95
C TYR A 88 -6.21 10.21 -6.29
N GLU A 89 -6.00 10.96 -7.37
CA GLU A 89 -4.67 11.46 -7.79
C GLU A 89 -4.10 12.55 -6.87
N ARG A 90 -4.97 13.22 -6.08
CA ARG A 90 -4.60 14.28 -5.15
C ARG A 90 -4.87 13.87 -3.69
N ARG A 91 -4.92 12.56 -3.45
CA ARG A 91 -5.19 12.02 -2.13
C ARG A 91 -4.12 12.45 -1.12
N PRO A 92 -4.48 12.73 0.14
CA PRO A 92 -3.51 13.04 1.20
C PRO A 92 -2.44 11.96 1.33
N THR A 93 -1.28 12.31 1.87
CA THR A 93 -0.13 11.40 2.04
C THR A 93 -0.54 10.10 2.72
N VAL A 94 -1.33 10.17 3.81
CA VAL A 94 -1.81 8.98 4.55
C VAL A 94 -2.67 8.08 3.65
N CYS A 95 -3.60 8.64 2.88
CA CYS A 95 -4.39 7.88 1.90
C CYS A 95 -3.52 7.32 0.77
N GLY A 96 -2.47 8.05 0.41
CA GLY A 96 -1.46 7.67 -0.57
C GLY A 96 -0.69 6.43 -0.20
N MET A 97 -0.52 6.16 1.09
CA MET A 97 0.28 5.03 1.59
C MET A 97 -0.51 3.75 1.78
N TYR A 98 -1.84 3.81 1.81
CA TYR A 98 -2.68 2.65 2.10
C TYR A 98 -2.38 1.49 1.13
N PRO A 99 -2.15 0.25 1.61
CA PRO A 99 -2.44 -0.27 2.95
C PRO A 99 -1.27 -0.24 3.95
N PHE A 100 -0.19 0.49 3.66
CA PHE A 100 0.89 0.72 4.60
C PHE A 100 0.54 1.80 5.61
N LYS A 101 0.86 1.55 6.88
CA LYS A 101 0.63 2.43 8.01
C LYS A 101 1.93 2.73 8.74
N VAL A 102 2.12 4.01 9.05
CA VAL A 102 3.22 4.46 9.88
C VAL A 102 2.95 4.02 11.32
N ASN A 103 3.97 3.43 11.94
CA ASN A 103 3.96 3.07 13.36
C ASN A 103 4.99 3.94 14.11
N ASN A 104 5.12 3.71 15.41
CA ASN A 104 6.08 4.43 16.25
C ASN A 104 7.48 3.76 16.29
N SER A 105 7.75 2.72 15.49
CA SER A 105 9.03 2.00 15.52
C SER A 105 10.17 2.80 14.88
N GLY A 106 9.84 3.62 13.87
CA GLY A 106 10.82 4.36 13.08
C GLY A 106 11.67 3.51 12.14
N THR A 107 11.48 2.18 12.11
CA THR A 107 12.29 1.23 11.33
C THR A 107 11.46 0.31 10.42
N SER A 108 10.13 0.34 10.57
CA SER A 108 9.21 -0.50 9.82
C SER A 108 7.90 0.22 9.54
N LEU A 109 7.09 -0.35 8.65
CA LEU A 109 5.69 0.02 8.45
C LEU A 109 4.78 -1.17 8.74
N GLY A 110 3.58 -0.90 9.26
CA GLY A 110 2.52 -1.89 9.33
C GLY A 110 1.88 -2.08 7.96
N LEU A 111 1.71 -3.32 7.52
CA LEU A 111 0.90 -3.67 6.36
C LEU A 111 -0.46 -4.14 6.86
N GLN A 112 -1.52 -3.35 6.60
CA GLN A 112 -2.86 -3.69 7.07
C GLN A 112 -3.43 -4.91 6.32
N PRO A 113 -3.97 -5.92 7.02
CA PRO A 113 -4.58 -7.10 6.42
C PRO A 113 -5.94 -6.77 5.80
N CYS A 114 -5.90 -6.18 4.62
CA CYS A 114 -7.04 -5.93 3.75
C CYS A 114 -6.85 -6.67 2.41
N PRO A 115 -7.86 -6.71 1.52
CA PRO A 115 -7.72 -7.37 0.22
C PRO A 115 -6.52 -6.89 -0.62
N LEU A 116 -6.23 -5.59 -0.59
CA LEU A 116 -5.04 -5.02 -1.26
C LEU A 116 -3.74 -5.43 -0.55
N GLY A 117 -3.73 -5.39 0.78
CA GLY A 117 -2.59 -5.83 1.59
C GLY A 117 -2.27 -7.31 1.37
N PHE A 118 -3.30 -8.15 1.19
CA PHE A 118 -3.15 -9.56 0.88
C PHE A 118 -2.49 -9.81 -0.48
N MET A 119 -2.76 -8.97 -1.49
CA MET A 119 -2.06 -9.06 -2.77
C MET A 119 -0.58 -8.70 -2.61
N ILE A 120 -0.28 -7.66 -1.84
CA ILE A 120 1.09 -7.19 -1.59
C ILE A 120 1.88 -8.24 -0.81
N ILE A 121 1.33 -8.81 0.26
CA ILE A 121 2.06 -9.80 1.07
C ILE A 121 2.35 -11.08 0.28
N LYS A 122 1.48 -11.50 -0.64
CA LYS A 122 1.77 -12.64 -1.51
C LYS A 122 2.99 -12.39 -2.39
N ASP A 123 3.14 -11.18 -2.92
CA ASP A 123 4.31 -10.82 -3.73
C ASP A 123 5.58 -10.68 -2.88
N ILE A 124 5.46 -10.18 -1.64
CA ILE A 124 6.56 -10.19 -0.66
C ILE A 124 6.98 -11.63 -0.34
N SER A 125 6.04 -12.52 -0.01
CA SER A 125 6.33 -13.92 0.29
C SER A 125 6.97 -14.63 -0.91
N SER A 126 6.50 -14.36 -2.13
CA SER A 126 7.13 -14.89 -3.34
C SER A 126 8.58 -14.42 -3.50
N TRP A 127 8.86 -13.15 -3.26
CA TRP A 127 10.23 -12.63 -3.31
C TRP A 127 11.11 -13.20 -2.19
N ALA A 128 10.58 -13.29 -0.96
CA ALA A 128 11.30 -13.78 0.19
C ALA A 128 11.66 -15.27 0.03
N THR A 129 10.71 -16.09 -0.41
CA THR A 129 10.93 -17.52 -0.69
C THR A 129 11.98 -17.73 -1.78
N ASP A 130 11.90 -17.00 -2.91
CA ASP A 130 12.91 -17.02 -3.96
C ASP A 130 14.32 -16.63 -3.46
N THR A 131 14.38 -15.63 -2.57
CA THR A 131 15.63 -15.15 -1.97
C THR A 131 16.22 -16.19 -1.03
N ILE A 132 15.42 -16.81 -0.17
CA ILE A 132 15.84 -17.87 0.76
C ILE A 132 16.33 -19.10 -0.01
N SER A 133 15.66 -19.50 -1.09
CA SER A 133 16.09 -20.63 -1.90
C SER A 133 17.48 -20.43 -2.49
N LYS A 134 17.82 -19.19 -2.89
CA LYS A 134 19.11 -18.82 -3.51
C LYS A 134 20.20 -18.45 -2.50
N ALA A 135 19.84 -18.23 -1.23
CA ALA A 135 20.79 -17.85 -0.20
C ALA A 135 21.82 -18.95 0.07
N ASP A 136 23.05 -18.55 0.36
CA ASP A 136 24.15 -19.43 0.77
C ASP A 136 24.06 -19.71 2.27
N ILE A 137 23.02 -20.44 2.65
CA ILE A 137 22.73 -20.87 4.03
C ILE A 137 22.42 -22.38 4.04
N THR A 138 22.47 -23.00 5.21
CA THR A 138 22.26 -24.44 5.34
C THR A 138 20.84 -24.84 4.97
N ALA A 139 20.64 -26.09 4.53
CA ALA A 139 19.31 -26.60 4.19
C ALA A 139 18.32 -26.53 5.36
N ALA A 140 18.81 -26.77 6.59
CA ALA A 140 18.01 -26.65 7.80
C ALA A 140 17.52 -25.21 8.02
N GLU A 141 18.41 -24.22 7.89
CA GLU A 141 18.06 -22.79 8.00
C GLU A 141 17.10 -22.36 6.89
N LYS A 142 17.23 -22.88 5.66
CA LYS A 142 16.25 -22.61 4.58
C LYS A 142 14.87 -23.09 4.95
N VAL A 143 14.76 -24.33 5.42
CA VAL A 143 13.47 -24.93 5.83
C VAL A 143 12.84 -24.13 6.95
N GLU A 144 13.62 -23.77 7.97
CA GLU A 144 13.13 -22.97 9.09
C GLU A 144 12.60 -21.61 8.63
N LYS A 145 13.36 -20.87 7.82
CA LYS A 145 12.93 -19.55 7.31
C LYS A 145 11.71 -19.63 6.40
N LEU A 146 11.62 -20.64 5.55
CA LEU A 146 10.45 -20.84 4.68
C LEU A 146 9.20 -21.16 5.51
N MET A 147 9.33 -22.00 6.53
CA MET A 147 8.23 -22.33 7.44
C MET A 147 7.75 -21.11 8.23
N GLN A 148 8.65 -20.25 8.70
CA GLN A 148 8.29 -18.99 9.37
C GLN A 148 7.50 -18.05 8.45
N TRP A 149 7.88 -17.96 7.17
CA TRP A 149 7.13 -17.18 6.18
C TRP A 149 5.75 -17.77 5.90
N GLU A 150 5.63 -19.09 5.80
CA GLU A 150 4.35 -19.78 5.60
C GLU A 150 3.39 -19.50 6.76
N ILE A 151 3.85 -19.67 8.00
CA ILE A 151 3.06 -19.35 9.21
C ILE A 151 2.63 -17.88 9.21
N SER A 152 3.53 -16.97 8.86
CA SER A 152 3.25 -15.53 8.84
C SER A 152 2.20 -15.18 7.77
N LEU A 153 2.27 -15.81 6.59
CA LEU A 153 1.30 -15.61 5.51
C LEU A 153 -0.08 -16.17 5.87
N GLU A 154 -0.14 -17.35 6.51
CA GLU A 154 -1.39 -17.93 7.00
C GLU A 154 -2.05 -17.06 8.08
N SER A 155 -1.26 -16.60 9.07
CA SER A 155 -1.74 -15.69 10.10
C SER A 155 -2.31 -14.39 9.49
N TYR A 156 -1.62 -13.83 8.50
CA TYR A 156 -2.10 -12.65 7.78
C TYR A 156 -3.38 -12.93 6.99
N ALA A 157 -3.51 -14.10 6.36
CA ALA A 157 -4.70 -14.50 5.61
C ALA A 157 -5.93 -14.61 6.53
N ILE A 158 -5.76 -15.14 7.75
CA ILE A 158 -6.82 -15.20 8.77
C ILE A 158 -7.28 -13.79 9.12
N GLU A 159 -6.36 -12.88 9.45
CA GLU A 159 -6.69 -11.49 9.74
C GLU A 159 -7.40 -10.80 8.56
N ALA A 160 -6.93 -11.03 7.32
CA ALA A 160 -7.55 -10.45 6.13
C ALA A 160 -8.97 -10.98 5.86
N SER A 161 -9.27 -12.22 6.29
CA SER A 161 -10.61 -12.80 6.17
C SER A 161 -11.63 -12.12 7.09
N GLU A 162 -11.16 -11.55 8.20
CA GLU A 162 -11.97 -10.85 9.20
C GLU A 162 -11.97 -9.32 9.00
N PHE A 163 -11.43 -8.85 7.86
CA PHE A 163 -11.21 -7.44 7.57
C PHE A 163 -12.45 -6.55 7.73
N HIS A 164 -13.63 -7.05 7.35
CA HIS A 164 -14.89 -6.30 7.41
C HIS A 164 -15.62 -6.44 8.76
N SER A 165 -15.18 -7.35 9.63
CA SER A 165 -15.90 -7.72 10.86
C SER A 165 -15.19 -7.33 12.14
N ARG A 166 -13.87 -7.15 12.12
CA ARG A 166 -13.07 -6.81 13.30
C ARG A 166 -12.73 -5.32 13.34
N GLU A 167 -12.86 -4.74 14.53
CA GLU A 167 -12.50 -3.34 14.77
C GLU A 167 -10.99 -3.10 14.74
N SER A 168 -10.22 -4.13 15.10
CA SER A 168 -8.75 -4.09 15.11
C SER A 168 -8.19 -5.38 14.53
N LEU A 169 -7.25 -5.19 13.61
CA LEU A 169 -6.55 -6.26 12.91
C LEU A 169 -5.07 -6.16 13.19
N GLN A 170 -4.40 -7.31 13.26
CA GLN A 170 -2.97 -7.37 13.48
C GLN A 170 -2.22 -7.06 12.19
N GLU A 171 -1.51 -5.94 12.19
CA GLU A 171 -0.69 -5.50 11.06
C GLU A 171 0.64 -6.26 11.05
N MET A 172 1.02 -6.78 9.88
CA MET A 172 2.36 -7.33 9.70
C MET A 172 3.37 -6.18 9.59
N GLN A 173 4.46 -6.27 10.34
CA GLN A 173 5.51 -5.27 10.30
C GLN A 173 6.49 -5.58 9.17
N ILE A 174 6.66 -4.64 8.26
CA ILE A 174 7.60 -4.74 7.14
C ILE A 174 8.75 -3.76 7.37
N PRO A 175 10.00 -4.24 7.54
CA PRO A 175 11.19 -3.39 7.60
C PRO A 175 11.37 -2.51 6.36
N TYR A 176 11.99 -1.33 6.52
CA TYR A 176 12.20 -0.41 5.39
C TYR A 176 13.13 -0.97 4.31
N ASP A 177 14.16 -1.73 4.67
CA ASP A 177 15.04 -2.42 3.73
C ASP A 177 14.28 -3.47 2.91
N GLU A 178 13.38 -4.24 3.54
CA GLU A 178 12.50 -5.16 2.81
C GLU A 178 11.54 -4.42 1.85
N LEU A 179 11.02 -3.24 2.23
CA LEU A 179 10.21 -2.41 1.33
C LEU A 179 10.99 -1.95 0.10
N GLU A 180 12.24 -1.51 0.29
CA GLU A 180 13.10 -1.10 -0.82
C GLU A 180 13.39 -2.27 -1.77
N MET A 181 13.69 -3.45 -1.21
CA MET A 181 13.90 -4.67 -1.99
C MET A 181 12.64 -5.08 -2.76
N LEU A 182 11.46 -5.01 -2.14
CA LEU A 182 10.18 -5.27 -2.80
C LEU A 182 9.95 -4.31 -3.97
N SER A 183 10.21 -3.02 -3.78
CA SER A 183 10.08 -2.02 -4.86
C SER A 183 10.94 -2.38 -6.06
N MET A 184 12.18 -2.84 -5.85
CA MET A 184 13.08 -3.28 -6.93
C MET A 184 12.61 -4.59 -7.58
N PHE A 185 12.14 -5.54 -6.78
CA PHE A 185 11.59 -6.80 -7.26
C PHE A 185 10.35 -6.59 -8.14
N LEU A 186 9.41 -5.73 -7.74
CA LEU A 186 8.21 -5.46 -8.54
C LEU A 186 8.54 -4.75 -9.85
N LEU A 187 9.54 -3.87 -9.84
CA LEU A 187 10.03 -3.24 -11.06
C LEU A 187 10.59 -4.28 -12.04
N SER A 188 11.43 -5.20 -11.56
CA SER A 188 12.02 -6.24 -12.42
C SER A 188 10.95 -7.23 -12.92
N LYS A 189 10.07 -7.71 -12.04
CA LYS A 189 8.95 -8.61 -12.36
C LYS A 189 8.03 -8.02 -13.43
N ASN A 190 7.72 -6.72 -13.36
CA ASN A 190 6.84 -6.08 -14.33
C ASN A 190 7.55 -5.56 -15.58
N ALA A 191 8.88 -5.31 -15.53
CA ALA A 191 9.68 -5.09 -16.73
C ALA A 191 9.69 -6.33 -17.63
N LEU A 192 9.75 -7.52 -17.04
CA LEU A 192 9.70 -8.81 -17.77
C LEU A 192 8.34 -9.04 -18.46
N LYS A 193 7.24 -8.50 -17.91
CA LYS A 193 5.91 -8.58 -18.55
C LYS A 193 5.75 -7.67 -19.77
N LYS A 194 6.63 -6.69 -19.96
CA LYS A 194 6.57 -5.72 -21.09
C LYS A 194 7.39 -6.16 -22.30
N VAL A 195 8.09 -7.31 -22.24
CA VAL A 195 8.74 -7.89 -23.41
C VAL A 195 7.65 -8.57 -24.25
N PRO A 196 7.38 -8.13 -25.49
CA PRO A 196 6.45 -8.82 -26.36
C PRO A 196 6.94 -10.25 -26.58
N ASP A 197 6.04 -11.21 -26.44
CA ASP A 197 6.33 -12.58 -26.80
C ASP A 197 6.67 -12.63 -28.30
N ILE A 198 7.87 -13.12 -28.63
CA ILE A 198 8.40 -13.15 -30.01
C ILE A 198 7.61 -14.17 -30.87
N SER A 199 6.68 -14.92 -30.26
CA SER A 199 5.74 -15.82 -30.93
C SER A 199 4.68 -15.10 -31.79
N ASP A 200 4.42 -13.80 -31.60
CA ASP A 200 3.38 -13.06 -32.34
C ASP A 200 3.86 -12.33 -33.63
N VAL A 201 5.12 -12.52 -34.07
CA VAL A 201 5.69 -11.80 -35.22
C VAL A 201 5.76 -12.65 -36.51
N GLN A 202 5.30 -13.91 -36.52
CA GLN A 202 5.45 -14.81 -37.69
C GLN A 202 4.19 -15.11 -38.53
N GLU A 203 3.12 -14.31 -38.46
CA GLU A 203 1.98 -14.45 -39.39
C GLU A 203 1.67 -13.18 -40.18
N LYS A 204 2.67 -12.50 -40.73
CA LYS A 204 2.45 -11.52 -41.82
C LYS A 204 3.56 -11.52 -42.87
N HIS A 205 3.86 -12.67 -43.45
CA HIS A 205 4.45 -12.72 -44.80
C HIS A 205 4.21 -14.09 -45.44
N CYS A 206 3.06 -14.24 -46.08
CA CYS A 206 2.89 -14.99 -47.33
C CYS A 206 1.44 -14.89 -47.79
N SER A 207 1.17 -14.01 -48.75
CA SER A 207 0.12 -14.21 -49.74
C SER A 207 0.54 -13.50 -51.02
N ILE A 208 0.48 -14.29 -52.08
CA ILE A 208 0.92 -14.09 -53.47
C ILE A 208 0.25 -12.89 -54.11
#